data_AF-A0A929SC41-F1
#
_entry.id   AF-A0A929SC41-F1
#
_cell.length_a   1.000
_cell.length_b   1.000
_cell.length_c   1.000
_cell.angle_alpha   90.00
_cell.angle_beta   90.00
_cell.angle_gamma   90.00
#
_symmetry.space_group_name_H-M   'P 1'
#
loop_
_entity.id
_entity.type
_entity.pdbx_description
1 polymer ?
#
loop_
_entity_poly.entity_id
_entity_poly.type
_entity_poly.pdbx_seq_one_letter_code
_entity_poly.pdbx_strand_id
1 'polypeptide(L)'
;MADDSFIVGRLYAPLAMIALLGIMIYFHRHKSFKYLYMFNIFCYMVAIFSYFILINHPVGEKFPNPLMAAIPFVWVIAIFEACLLSILSVSFFVFEEAQRHLWAKIVIGIAAVSLVLCGIGIAAWVVLGILSLNSG
;
A
#
# COMPACT_ATOMS: atom_id res chain seq x y z
N MET A 1 -0.23 13.94 19.24
CA MET A 1 -0.41 13.75 17.78
C MET A 1 0.89 13.44 17.05
N ALA A 2 2.03 14.06 17.39
CA ALA A 2 3.32 13.82 16.71
C ALA A 2 4.16 12.64 17.24
N ASP A 3 3.78 12.02 18.38
CA ASP A 3 4.53 10.93 19.03
C ASP A 3 4.00 9.51 18.71
N ASP A 4 3.07 9.37 17.77
CA ASP A 4 2.70 8.03 17.30
C ASP A 4 3.71 7.58 16.25
N SER A 5 4.65 6.73 16.66
CA SER A 5 5.73 6.19 15.82
C SER A 5 5.22 5.48 14.55
N PHE A 6 3.93 5.13 14.50
CA PHE A 6 3.28 4.48 13.37
C PHE A 6 2.41 5.41 12.51
N ILE A 7 2.37 6.72 12.78
CA ILE A 7 1.55 7.68 12.02
C ILE A 7 1.87 7.67 10.52
N VAL A 8 3.12 7.40 10.17
CA VAL A 8 3.59 7.29 8.78
C VAL A 8 2.85 6.18 8.03
N GLY A 9 2.80 4.97 8.60
CA GLY A 9 2.13 3.84 7.97
C GLY A 9 0.61 3.94 8.02
N ARG A 10 0.05 4.54 9.08
CA ARG A 10 -1.40 4.56 9.32
C ARG A 10 -2.14 5.73 8.68
N LEU A 11 -1.45 6.83 8.38
CA LEU A 11 -2.05 8.04 7.82
C LEU A 11 -1.36 8.53 6.56
N TYR A 12 -0.03 8.77 6.61
CA TYR A 12 0.68 9.36 5.47
C TYR A 12 0.75 8.40 4.26
N ALA A 13 0.99 7.11 4.48
CA ALA A 13 1.02 6.12 3.41
C ALA A 13 -0.36 5.96 2.71
N PRO A 14 -1.49 5.81 3.43
CA PRO A 14 -2.82 5.87 2.84
C PRO A 14 -3.09 7.15 2.03
N LEU A 15 -2.72 8.32 2.56
CA LEU A 15 -2.90 9.61 1.85
C LEU A 15 -2.09 9.67 0.55
N ALA A 16 -0.82 9.24 0.59
CA ALA A 16 0.01 9.16 -0.61
C ALA A 16 -0.59 8.22 -1.66
N MET A 17 -1.15 7.08 -1.22
CA MET A 17 -1.77 6.12 -2.13
C MET A 17 -3.07 6.66 -2.74
N ILE A 18 -3.89 7.40 -1.97
CA ILE A 18 -5.07 8.08 -2.50
C ILE A 18 -4.68 9.10 -3.58
N ALA A 19 -3.63 9.89 -3.36
CA ALA A 19 -3.15 10.84 -4.37
C ALA A 19 -2.71 10.10 -5.65
N LEU A 20 -1.98 9.00 -5.52
CA LEU A 20 -1.54 8.17 -6.64
C LEU A 20 -2.73 7.56 -7.41
N LEU A 21 -3.72 7.01 -6.70
CA LEU A 21 -4.95 6.49 -7.30
C LEU A 21 -5.74 7.59 -8.02
N GLY A 22 -5.77 8.81 -7.48
CA GLY A 22 -6.37 9.98 -8.13
C GLY A 22 -5.70 10.31 -9.46
N ILE A 23 -4.37 10.27 -9.52
CA ILE A 23 -3.61 10.44 -10.77
C ILE A 23 -3.96 9.32 -11.76
N MET A 24 -4.04 8.07 -11.32
CA MET A 24 -4.40 6.94 -12.18
C MET A 24 -5.82 7.06 -12.77
N ILE A 25 -6.79 7.57 -11.98
CA ILE A 25 -8.16 7.86 -12.45
C ILE A 25 -8.13 8.87 -13.60
N TYR A 26 -7.30 9.92 -13.50
CA TYR A 26 -7.18 10.92 -14.57
C TYR A 26 -6.77 10.29 -15.91
N PHE A 27 -5.77 9.41 -15.91
CA PHE A 27 -5.32 8.71 -17.11
C PHE A 27 -6.34 7.69 -17.63
N HIS A 28 -7.04 6.99 -16.74
CA HIS A 28 -8.01 5.93 -17.10
C HIS A 28 -9.47 6.41 -17.06
N ARG A 29 -9.74 7.71 -17.17
CA ARG A 29 -11.09 8.29 -16.96
C ARG A 29 -12.21 7.67 -17.80
N HIS A 30 -11.85 7.10 -18.96
CA HIS A 30 -12.76 6.49 -19.94
C HIS A 30 -12.73 4.95 -19.94
N LYS A 31 -12.04 4.34 -18.98
CA LYS A 31 -11.90 2.88 -18.83
C LYS A 31 -12.63 2.43 -17.57
N SER A 32 -13.16 1.20 -17.59
CA SER A 32 -13.90 0.63 -16.45
C SER A 32 -13.04 0.49 -15.19
N PHE A 33 -11.71 0.44 -15.32
CA PHE A 33 -10.78 0.39 -14.18
C PHE A 33 -10.86 1.60 -13.25
N LYS A 34 -11.46 2.73 -13.67
CA LYS A 34 -11.70 3.87 -12.78
C LYS A 34 -12.50 3.49 -11.52
N TYR A 35 -13.43 2.53 -11.64
CA TYR A 35 -14.26 2.10 -10.51
C TYR A 35 -13.45 1.31 -9.47
N LEU A 36 -12.45 0.55 -9.91
CA LEU A 36 -11.51 -0.12 -9.02
C LEU A 36 -10.74 0.91 -8.18
N TYR A 37 -10.25 1.98 -8.82
CA TYR A 37 -9.52 3.04 -8.13
C TYR A 37 -10.41 3.84 -7.17
N MET A 38 -11.63 4.16 -7.57
CA MET A 38 -12.61 4.85 -6.71
C MET A 38 -12.98 4.03 -5.49
N PHE A 39 -13.22 2.72 -5.67
CA PHE A 39 -13.50 1.82 -4.55
C PHE A 39 -12.30 1.69 -3.60
N ASN A 40 -11.09 1.62 -4.14
CA ASN A 40 -9.88 1.58 -3.33
C ASN A 40 -9.66 2.88 -2.51
N ILE A 41 -9.88 4.05 -3.12
CA ILE A 41 -9.87 5.34 -2.41
C ILE A 41 -10.89 5.34 -1.27
N PHE A 42 -12.09 4.79 -1.51
CA PHE A 42 -13.11 4.65 -0.48
C PHE A 42 -12.63 3.78 0.70
N CYS A 43 -12.00 2.62 0.44
CA CYS A 43 -11.44 1.77 1.49
C CYS A 43 -10.36 2.51 2.31
N TYR A 44 -9.45 3.26 1.66
CA TYR A 44 -8.47 4.07 2.39
C TYR A 44 -9.11 5.18 3.22
N MET A 45 -10.18 5.82 2.72
CA MET A 45 -10.91 6.82 3.50
C MET A 45 -11.56 6.21 4.74
N VAL A 46 -12.20 5.04 4.61
CA VAL A 46 -12.76 4.29 5.76
C VAL A 46 -11.66 3.94 6.77
N ALA A 47 -10.48 3.51 6.31
CA ALA A 47 -9.34 3.24 7.19
C ALA A 47 -8.84 4.53 7.90
N ILE A 48 -8.71 5.65 7.20
CA ILE A 48 -8.28 6.92 7.82
C ILE A 48 -9.29 7.38 8.88
N PHE A 49 -10.60 7.36 8.57
CA PHE A 49 -11.62 7.75 9.54
C PHE A 49 -11.63 6.83 10.77
N SER A 50 -11.54 5.51 10.55
CA SER A 50 -11.49 4.54 11.66
C SER A 50 -10.25 4.74 12.52
N TYR A 51 -9.10 5.04 11.92
CA TYR A 51 -7.87 5.39 12.64
C TYR A 51 -8.04 6.63 13.52
N PHE A 52 -8.64 7.70 12.99
CA PHE A 52 -8.92 8.91 13.77
C PHE A 52 -9.87 8.65 14.94
N ILE A 53 -10.84 7.74 14.80
CA ILE A 53 -11.72 7.40 15.92
C ILE A 53 -10.93 6.62 16.99
N LEU A 54 -10.07 5.68 16.59
CA LEU A 54 -9.26 4.87 17.51
C LEU A 54 -8.25 5.71 18.30
N ILE A 55 -7.55 6.64 17.65
CA ILE A 55 -6.52 7.46 18.33
C ILE A 55 -7.11 8.47 19.32
N ASN A 56 -8.36 8.90 19.08
CA ASN A 56 -9.07 9.80 19.99
C ASN A 56 -9.79 9.05 21.11
N HIS A 57 -9.82 7.72 21.08
CA HIS A 57 -10.39 6.91 22.16
C HIS A 57 -9.35 6.70 23.27
N PRO A 58 -9.69 6.99 24.54
CA PRO A 58 -8.77 6.79 25.66
C PRO A 58 -8.37 5.31 25.80
N VAL A 59 -7.07 5.08 26.04
CA VAL A 59 -6.51 3.74 26.18
C VAL A 59 -6.99 3.12 27.50
N GLY A 60 -7.54 1.91 27.44
CA GLY A 60 -8.00 1.17 28.62
C GLY A 60 -9.46 1.40 29.01
N GLU A 61 -10.15 2.34 28.37
CA GLU A 61 -11.60 2.46 28.50
C GLU A 61 -12.33 1.46 27.59
N LYS A 62 -13.48 0.98 28.05
CA LYS A 62 -14.36 0.17 27.20
C LYS A 62 -15.07 1.08 26.22
N PHE A 63 -15.19 0.63 24.97
CA PHE A 63 -16.00 1.33 23.99
C PHE A 63 -17.45 1.45 24.50
N PRO A 64 -18.02 2.66 24.51
CA PRO A 64 -19.33 2.92 25.12
C PRO A 64 -20.49 2.27 24.36
N ASN A 65 -20.28 1.90 23.09
CA ASN A 65 -21.29 1.30 22.23
C ASN A 65 -20.72 0.07 21.52
N PRO A 66 -21.47 -1.04 21.37
CA PRO A 66 -21.05 -2.20 20.57
C PRO A 66 -20.62 -1.83 19.14
N LEU A 67 -21.18 -0.79 18.53
CA LEU A 67 -20.74 -0.28 17.22
C LEU A 67 -19.32 0.30 17.26
N MET A 68 -18.94 0.96 18.35
CA MET A 68 -17.58 1.47 18.52
C MET A 68 -16.56 0.33 18.73
N ALA A 69 -16.98 -0.77 19.37
CA ALA A 69 -16.13 -1.96 19.51
C ALA A 69 -15.80 -2.64 18.16
N ALA A 70 -16.60 -2.39 17.11
CA ALA A 70 -16.33 -2.90 15.76
C ALA A 70 -15.28 -2.08 14.98
N ILE A 71 -15.04 -0.82 15.35
CA ILE A 71 -14.13 0.11 14.67
C ILE A 71 -12.71 -0.44 14.47
N PRO A 72 -12.04 -1.09 15.45
CA PRO A 72 -10.71 -1.65 15.21
C PRO A 72 -10.74 -2.75 14.14
N PHE A 73 -11.80 -3.56 14.06
CA PHE A 73 -11.95 -4.57 13.02
C PHE A 73 -12.20 -3.93 11.65
N VAL A 74 -13.06 -2.90 11.59
CA VAL A 74 -13.30 -2.13 10.36
C VAL A 74 -12.00 -1.51 9.86
N TRP A 75 -11.19 -0.94 10.74
CA TRP A 75 -9.89 -0.39 10.39
C TRP A 75 -8.96 -1.44 9.76
N VAL A 76 -8.82 -2.60 10.39
CA VAL A 76 -7.95 -3.69 9.91
C VAL A 76 -8.43 -4.25 8.57
N ILE A 77 -9.74 -4.48 8.43
CA ILE A 77 -10.32 -5.00 7.18
C ILE A 77 -10.14 -3.97 6.05
N ALA A 78 -10.46 -2.71 6.31
CA ALA A 78 -10.35 -1.64 5.31
C ALA A 78 -8.91 -1.43 4.85
N ILE A 79 -7.92 -1.44 5.75
CA ILE A 79 -6.52 -1.27 5.35
C ILE A 79 -6.00 -2.48 4.58
N PHE A 80 -6.38 -3.70 4.98
CA PHE A 80 -6.00 -4.92 4.29
C PHE A 80 -6.57 -4.96 2.87
N GLU A 81 -7.86 -4.70 2.73
CA GLU A 81 -8.54 -4.64 1.44
C GLU A 81 -7.96 -3.54 0.55
N ALA A 82 -7.74 -2.34 1.09
CA ALA A 82 -7.14 -1.23 0.35
C ALA A 82 -5.72 -1.57 -0.15
N CYS A 83 -4.91 -2.26 0.66
CA CYS A 83 -3.58 -2.72 0.25
C CYS A 83 -3.64 -3.73 -0.90
N LEU A 84 -4.54 -4.73 -0.83
CA LEU A 84 -4.72 -5.70 -1.91
C LEU A 84 -5.20 -5.04 -3.21
N LEU A 85 -6.21 -4.16 -3.09
CA LEU A 85 -6.74 -3.41 -4.21
C LEU A 85 -5.69 -2.48 -4.82
N SER A 86 -4.79 -1.93 -4.02
CA SER A 86 -3.68 -1.10 -4.45
C SER A 86 -2.69 -1.86 -5.34
N ILE A 87 -2.30 -3.08 -4.93
CA ILE A 87 -1.43 -3.94 -5.73
C ILE A 87 -2.11 -4.25 -7.07
N LEU A 88 -3.39 -4.61 -7.06
CA LEU A 88 -4.16 -4.88 -8.27
C LEU A 88 -4.28 -3.62 -9.15
N SER A 89 -4.60 -2.48 -8.55
CA SER A 89 -4.79 -1.20 -9.25
C SER A 89 -3.52 -0.79 -9.99
N VAL A 90 -2.37 -0.83 -9.32
CA VAL A 90 -1.07 -0.50 -9.91
C VAL A 90 -0.70 -1.52 -10.99
N SER A 91 -0.93 -2.81 -10.73
CA SER A 91 -0.62 -3.88 -11.70
C SER A 91 -1.44 -3.72 -12.99
N PHE A 92 -2.74 -3.47 -12.88
CA PHE A 92 -3.60 -3.23 -14.04
C PHE A 92 -3.22 -1.97 -14.80
N PHE A 93 -2.93 -0.87 -14.08
CA PHE A 93 -2.47 0.37 -14.70
C PHE A 93 -1.17 0.16 -15.50
N VAL A 94 -0.18 -0.49 -14.88
CA VAL A 94 1.11 -0.79 -15.50
C VAL A 94 0.92 -1.71 -16.71
N PHE A 95 0.06 -2.72 -16.61
CA PHE A 95 -0.25 -3.62 -17.72
C PHE A 95 -0.93 -2.89 -18.88
N GLU A 96 -1.92 -2.04 -18.61
CA GLU A 96 -2.64 -1.28 -19.64
C GLU A 96 -1.72 -0.26 -20.32
N GLU A 97 -0.88 0.44 -19.55
CA GLU A 97 0.10 1.38 -20.08
C GLU A 97 1.18 0.68 -20.90
N ALA A 98 1.62 -0.50 -20.48
CA ALA A 98 2.52 -1.35 -21.25
C ALA A 98 1.93 -1.80 -22.57
N GLN A 99 0.63 -2.10 -22.64
CA GLN A 99 0.01 -2.47 -23.91
C GLN A 99 -0.07 -1.30 -24.89
N ARG A 100 -0.34 -0.09 -24.41
CA ARG A 100 -0.46 1.11 -25.26
C ARG A 100 0.86 1.76 -25.65
N HIS A 101 1.84 1.78 -24.74
CA HIS A 101 3.09 2.51 -24.92
C HIS A 101 4.29 1.57 -24.79
N LEU A 102 5.06 1.42 -25.88
CA LEU A 102 6.28 0.58 -25.92
C LEU A 102 7.29 0.95 -24.83
N TRP A 103 7.38 2.23 -24.46
CA TRP A 103 8.23 2.73 -23.39
C TRP A 103 7.87 2.16 -22.01
N ALA A 104 6.59 1.94 -21.71
CA ALA A 104 6.17 1.34 -20.44
C ALA A 104 6.57 -0.14 -20.34
N LYS A 105 6.57 -0.89 -21.46
CA LYS A 105 7.14 -2.26 -21.50
C LYS A 105 8.63 -2.27 -21.16
N ILE A 106 9.38 -1.29 -21.68
CA ILE A 106 10.81 -1.15 -21.41
C ILE A 106 11.03 -0.82 -19.93
N VAL A 107 10.24 0.09 -19.35
CA VAL A 107 10.34 0.44 -17.92
C VAL A 107 10.02 -0.76 -17.02
N ILE A 108 8.98 -1.55 -17.32
CA ILE A 108 8.68 -2.79 -16.58
C ILE A 108 9.81 -3.81 -16.71
N GLY A 109 10.34 -3.98 -17.92
CA GLY A 109 11.48 -4.86 -18.17
C GLY A 109 12.70 -4.45 -17.35
N ILE A 110 13.04 -3.15 -17.33
CA ILE A 110 14.14 -2.63 -16.51
C ILE A 110 13.87 -2.87 -15.03
N ALA A 111 12.67 -2.54 -14.53
CA ALA A 111 12.31 -2.73 -13.13
C ALA A 111 12.41 -4.21 -12.70
N ALA A 112 11.95 -5.13 -13.53
CA ALA A 112 12.06 -6.57 -13.28
C ALA A 112 13.53 -7.03 -13.24
N VAL A 113 14.36 -6.60 -14.18
CA VAL A 113 15.79 -6.91 -14.21
C VAL A 113 16.50 -6.34 -12.98
N SER A 114 16.20 -5.10 -12.60
CA SER A 114 16.76 -4.47 -11.39
C SER A 114 16.38 -5.23 -10.12
N LEU A 115 15.14 -5.72 -10.02
CA LEU A 115 14.68 -6.54 -8.89
C LEU A 115 15.45 -7.86 -8.78
N VAL A 116 15.66 -8.54 -9.91
CA VAL A 116 16.45 -9.79 -9.94
C VAL A 116 17.89 -9.54 -9.52
N LEU A 117 18.53 -8.49 -10.05
CA LEU A 117 19.90 -8.11 -9.67
C LEU A 117 20.01 -7.77 -8.18
N CYS A 118 19.02 -7.07 -7.63
CA CYS A 118 18.97 -6.74 -6.21
C CYS A 118 18.83 -8.00 -5.35
N GLY A 119 17.98 -8.95 -5.76
CA GLY A 119 17.82 -10.24 -5.08
C GLY A 119 19.11 -11.07 -5.09
N ILE A 120 19.82 -11.11 -6.23
CA ILE A 120 21.13 -11.76 -6.33
C ILE A 120 22.14 -11.08 -5.40
N GLY A 121 22.15 -9.74 -5.35
CA GLY A 121 23.01 -8.98 -4.45
C GLY A 121 22.76 -9.31 -2.98
N ILE A 122 21.49 -9.35 -2.55
CA ILE A 122 21.11 -9.70 -1.18
C ILE A 122 21.57 -11.14 -0.86
N ALA A 123 21.32 -12.09 -1.76
CA ALA A 123 21.75 -13.48 -1.57
C ALA A 123 23.27 -13.59 -1.45
N ALA A 124 24.03 -12.86 -2.27
CA ALA A 124 25.48 -12.82 -2.21
C ALA A 124 25.97 -12.23 -0.87
N TRP A 125 25.36 -11.15 -0.39
CA TRP A 125 25.66 -10.55 0.91
C TRP A 125 25.39 -11.52 2.07
N VAL A 126 24.28 -12.26 2.02
CA VAL A 126 23.95 -13.28 3.02
C VAL A 126 24.97 -14.41 3.03
N VAL A 127 25.34 -14.93 1.86
CA VAL A 127 26.34 -16.00 1.75
C VAL A 127 27.72 -15.54 2.24
N LEU A 128 28.15 -14.34 1.86
CA LEU A 128 29.41 -13.75 2.34
C LEU A 128 29.40 -13.51 3.85
N GLY A 129 28.27 -13.05 4.40
CA GLY A 129 28.09 -12.89 5.84
C GLY A 129 28.21 -14.22 6.60
N ILE A 130 27.61 -15.29 6.07
CA ILE A 130 27.71 -16.64 6.66
C ILE A 130 29.15 -17.17 6.59
N LEU A 131 29.83 -17.00 5.45
CA LEU A 131 31.23 -17.42 5.30
C LEU A 131 32.17 -16.67 6.25
N SER A 132 31.94 -15.37 6.46
CA SER A 132 32.69 -14.55 7.42
C SER A 132 32.55 -15.00 8.87
N LEU A 133 31.44 -15.65 9.23
CA LEU A 133 31.22 -16.17 10.58
C LEU A 133 31.89 -17.53 10.81
N ASN A 134 32.18 -18.28 9.74
CA ASN A 134 32.81 -19.60 9.80
C ASN A 134 34.35 -19.56 9.75
N SER A 135 34.95 -18.37 9.53
CA SER A 135 36.40 -18.18 9.38
C SER A 135 37.09 -17.55 10.60
N GLY A 136 36.37 -17.38 11.72
CA GLY A 136 36.92 -16.94 13.01
C GLY A 136 36.95 -18.09 14.01
#